data_AF-A0A800AJE3-F1
#
_entry.id   AF-A0A800AJE3-F1
#
_cell.length_a   1.000
_cell.length_b   1.000
_cell.length_c   1.000
_cell.angle_alpha   90.00
_cell.angle_beta   90.00
_cell.angle_gamma   90.00
#
_symmetry.space_group_name_H-M   'P 1'
#
loop_
_entity.id
_entity.type
_entity.pdbx_description
1 polymer ?
#
loop_
_entity_poly.entity_id
_entity_poly.type
_entity_poly.pdbx_seq_one_letter_code
_entity_poly.pdbx_strand_id
1 'polypeptide(L)'
;MNRLKVDSQKLRGAIWGKRAKVASFLGIHPNSLSRKINGKQPLTIEELNEIASYLNQDTKEFLKEVPEKDNIQAFRPYQLSNICQKVETVFGK
;
A
#
# COMPACT_ATOMS: atom_id res chain seq x y z
N MET A 1 16.77 -11.92 5.65
CA MET A 1 16.80 -11.84 4.17
C MET A 1 16.02 -10.62 3.75
N ASN A 2 16.56 -9.75 2.87
CA ASN A 2 15.82 -8.55 2.43
C ASN A 2 14.54 -8.95 1.70
N ARG A 3 13.42 -8.31 2.02
CA ARG A 3 12.15 -8.54 1.33
C ARG A 3 12.07 -7.61 0.13
N LEU A 4 11.82 -8.15 -1.06
CA LEU A 4 11.53 -7.37 -2.25
C LEU A 4 10.06 -6.93 -2.22
N LYS A 5 9.81 -5.64 -2.38
CA LYS A 5 8.47 -5.07 -2.46
C LYS A 5 8.36 -4.21 -3.71
N VAL A 6 7.18 -4.19 -4.32
CA VAL A 6 6.89 -3.26 -5.41
C VAL A 6 6.96 -1.82 -4.89
N ASP A 7 7.70 -0.98 -5.60
CA ASP A 7 7.72 0.47 -5.40
C ASP A 7 6.51 1.11 -6.10
N SER A 8 5.39 1.12 -5.38
CA SER A 8 4.14 1.75 -5.82
C SER A 8 4.30 3.20 -6.24
N GLN A 9 5.25 3.94 -5.64
CA GLN A 9 5.44 5.36 -5.94
C GLN A 9 6.09 5.54 -7.31
N LYS A 10 7.17 4.80 -7.58
CA LYS A 10 7.80 4.77 -8.91
C LYS A 10 6.84 4.28 -9.98
N LEU A 11 6.14 3.17 -9.72
CA LEU A 11 5.18 2.61 -10.67
C LEU A 11 4.08 3.65 -11.01
N ARG A 12 3.57 4.37 -10.00
CA ARG A 12 2.56 5.41 -10.19
C ARG A 12 3.08 6.61 -10.98
N GLY A 13 4.35 6.98 -10.80
CA GLY A 13 5.02 8.03 -11.57
C GLY A 13 5.18 7.65 -13.03
N ALA A 14 5.67 6.43 -13.30
CA ALA A 14 5.95 5.96 -14.66
C ALA A 14 4.68 5.85 -15.54
N ILE A 15 3.55 5.47 -14.95
CA ILE A 15 2.26 5.38 -15.65
C ILE A 15 1.45 6.68 -15.64
N TRP A 16 1.96 7.77 -15.04
CA TRP A 16 1.22 9.03 -14.95
C TRP A 16 0.89 9.54 -16.36
N GLY A 17 -0.38 9.91 -16.60
CA GLY A 17 -0.87 10.28 -17.94
C GLY A 17 -1.08 9.10 -18.92
N LYS A 18 -0.61 7.88 -18.60
CA LYS A 18 -0.75 6.68 -19.43
C LYS A 18 -1.66 5.60 -18.84
N ARG A 19 -2.23 5.81 -17.63
CA ARG A 19 -3.04 4.81 -16.90
C ARG A 19 -4.13 4.14 -17.73
N ALA A 20 -4.89 4.91 -18.51
CA ALA A 20 -5.96 4.34 -19.34
C ALA A 20 -5.39 3.39 -20.42
N LYS A 21 -4.27 3.76 -21.03
CA LYS A 21 -3.60 2.94 -22.06
C LYS A 21 -2.98 1.68 -21.46
N VAL A 22 -2.31 1.81 -20.32
CA VAL A 22 -1.74 0.66 -19.57
C VAL A 22 -2.85 -0.29 -19.12
N ALA A 23 -3.96 0.23 -18.62
CA ALA A 23 -5.10 -0.60 -18.22
C ALA A 23 -5.71 -1.34 -19.41
N SER A 24 -5.85 -0.65 -20.55
CA SER A 24 -6.34 -1.25 -21.80
C SER A 24 -5.38 -2.31 -22.34
N PHE A 25 -4.06 -2.12 -22.20
CA PHE A 25 -3.05 -3.09 -22.60
C PHE A 25 -3.13 -4.37 -21.75
N LEU A 26 -3.31 -4.23 -20.44
CA LEU A 26 -3.51 -5.32 -19.50
C LEU A 26 -4.90 -5.98 -19.60
N GLY A 27 -5.80 -5.46 -20.43
CA GLY A 27 -7.18 -5.94 -20.51
C GLY A 27 -8.01 -5.73 -19.24
N ILE A 28 -7.65 -4.77 -18.38
CA ILE A 28 -8.34 -4.50 -17.11
C ILE A 28 -8.96 -3.11 -17.07
N HIS A 29 -9.94 -2.94 -16.19
CA HIS A 29 -10.54 -1.63 -15.95
C HIS A 29 -9.53 -0.65 -15.29
N PRO A 30 -9.48 0.64 -15.68
CA PRO A 30 -8.55 1.62 -15.10
C PRO A 30 -8.63 1.73 -13.57
N ASN A 31 -9.82 1.56 -12.99
CA ASN A 31 -9.98 1.54 -11.53
C ASN A 31 -9.35 0.31 -10.88
N SER A 32 -9.38 -0.85 -11.54
CA SER A 32 -8.73 -2.08 -11.05
C SER A 32 -7.22 -1.91 -11.04
N LEU A 33 -6.65 -1.36 -12.13
CA LEU A 33 -5.24 -0.99 -12.18
C LEU A 33 -4.88 -0.04 -11.02
N SER A 34 -5.68 1.01 -10.82
CA SER A 34 -5.48 1.98 -9.73
C SER A 34 -5.51 1.34 -8.34
N ARG A 35 -6.42 0.40 -8.09
CA ARG A 35 -6.49 -0.35 -6.82
C ARG A 35 -5.25 -1.21 -6.61
N LYS A 36 -4.75 -1.89 -7.65
CA LYS A 36 -3.53 -2.70 -7.60
C LYS A 36 -2.29 -1.87 -7.28
N ILE A 37 -2.09 -0.76 -7.99
CA ILE A 37 -0.92 0.13 -7.78
C ILE A 37 -0.92 0.74 -6.38
N ASN A 38 -2.09 1.14 -5.88
CA ASN A 38 -2.23 1.72 -4.55
C ASN A 38 -2.18 0.67 -3.41
N GLY A 39 -1.96 -0.61 -3.72
CA GLY A 39 -1.89 -1.69 -2.73
C GLY A 39 -3.22 -2.09 -2.11
N LYS A 40 -4.35 -1.62 -2.67
CA LYS A 40 -5.71 -2.06 -2.27
C LYS A 40 -6.06 -3.43 -2.84
N GLN A 41 -5.37 -3.86 -3.89
CA GLN A 41 -5.46 -5.19 -4.48
C GLN A 41 -4.04 -5.71 -4.76
N PRO A 42 -3.82 -7.03 -4.73
CA PRO A 42 -2.53 -7.61 -5.08
C PRO A 42 -2.23 -7.39 -6.58
N LEU A 43 -0.98 -6.98 -6.85
CA LEU A 43 -0.40 -6.93 -8.18
C LEU A 43 0.47 -8.18 -8.35
N THR A 44 0.21 -8.96 -9.39
CA THR A 44 0.98 -10.17 -9.69
C THR A 44 2.30 -9.83 -10.38
N ILE A 45 3.24 -10.77 -10.39
CA ILE A 45 4.53 -10.61 -11.08
C ILE A 45 4.32 -10.51 -12.59
N GLU A 46 3.37 -11.26 -13.14
CA GLU A 46 2.99 -11.25 -14.56
C GLU A 46 2.48 -9.85 -14.97
N GLU A 47 1.53 -9.30 -14.22
CA GLU A 47 1.02 -7.94 -14.45
C GLU A 47 2.12 -6.88 -14.35
N LEU A 48 3.05 -7.03 -13.40
CA LEU A 48 4.17 -6.12 -13.26
C LEU A 48 5.11 -6.19 -14.47
N ASN A 49 5.41 -7.39 -14.97
CA ASN A 49 6.23 -7.59 -16.15
C ASN A 49 5.57 -7.01 -17.41
N GLU A 50 4.26 -7.17 -17.56
CA GLU A 50 3.52 -6.56 -18.68
C GLU A 50 3.54 -5.04 -18.62
N ILE A 51 3.38 -4.45 -17.44
CA ILE A 51 3.51 -2.99 -17.25
C ILE A 51 4.93 -2.53 -17.61
N ALA A 52 5.95 -3.24 -17.15
CA ALA A 52 7.35 -2.93 -17.42
C ALA A 52 7.66 -3.02 -18.93
N SER A 53 7.16 -4.07 -19.59
CA SER A 53 7.26 -4.25 -21.04
C SER A 53 6.59 -3.11 -21.81
N TYR A 54 5.37 -2.74 -21.44
CA TYR A 54 4.67 -1.60 -22.05
C TYR A 54 5.43 -0.27 -21.89
N LEU A 55 6.08 -0.08 -20.75
CA LEU A 55 6.86 1.12 -20.45
C LEU A 55 8.28 1.08 -21.05
N ASN A 56 8.71 -0.05 -21.64
CA ASN A 56 10.09 -0.31 -22.05
C ASN A 56 11.10 -0.06 -20.92
N GLN A 57 10.76 -0.50 -19.70
CA GLN A 57 11.61 -0.39 -18.52
C GLN A 57 11.88 -1.78 -17.92
N ASP A 58 12.97 -1.92 -17.18
CA ASP A 58 13.27 -3.16 -16.45
C ASP A 58 12.35 -3.29 -15.23
N THR A 59 11.77 -4.47 -15.02
CA THR A 59 10.94 -4.78 -13.84
C THR A 59 11.63 -4.44 -12.52
N LYS A 60 12.97 -4.57 -12.45
CA LYS A 60 13.79 -4.24 -11.27
C LYS A 60 13.69 -2.78 -10.87
N GLU A 61 13.42 -1.86 -11.80
CA GLU A 61 13.28 -0.44 -11.46
C GLU A 61 12.07 -0.16 -10.56
N PHE A 62 11.07 -1.04 -10.63
CA PHE A 62 9.84 -0.98 -9.83
C PHE A 62 9.91 -1.84 -8.56
N LEU A 63 11.06 -2.41 -8.24
CA LEU A 63 11.28 -3.17 -7.02
C LEU A 63 12.15 -2.36 -6.05
N LYS A 64 11.80 -2.43 -4.77
CA LYS A 64 12.63 -1.91 -3.68
C LYS A 64 12.94 -3.00 -2.68
N GLU A 65 14.17 -2.99 -2.20
CA GLU A 65 14.57 -3.80 -1.05
C GLU A 65 14.08 -3.13 0.22
N VAL A 66 13.32 -3.87 1.01
CA VAL A 66 12.87 -3.44 2.34
C VAL A 66 13.68 -4.24 3.36
N PRO A 67 14.46 -3.58 4.22
CA PRO A 67 15.16 -4.27 5.30
C PRO A 67 14.12 -4.92 6.21
N GLU A 68 14.44 -6.12 6.69
CA GLU A 68 13.58 -6.94 7.56
C GLU A 68 13.46 -6.38 8.99
N LYS A 69 13.52 -5.04 9.15
CA LYS A 69 13.35 -4.40 10.46
C LYS A 69 11.90 -4.56 10.90
N ASP A 70 11.75 -5.43 11.88
CA ASP A 70 10.68 -5.57 12.86
C ASP A 70 9.53 -4.57 12.70
N ASN A 71 8.38 -5.08 12.24
CA ASN A 71 7.10 -4.50 12.66
C ASN A 71 6.90 -4.81 14.15
N ILE A 72 7.68 -4.16 15.03
CA ILE A 72 7.13 -3.78 16.32
C ILE A 72 6.33 -2.52 15.99
N GLN A 73 5.12 -2.75 15.50
CA GLN A 73 4.09 -1.74 15.52
C GLN A 73 3.86 -1.47 17.01
N ALA A 74 4.51 -0.43 17.53
CA ALA A 74 4.25 0.08 18.85
C ALA A 74 2.74 0.29 18.94
N PHE A 75 2.05 -0.64 19.60
CA PHE A 75 0.72 -0.43 20.12
C PHE A 75 0.86 0.85 20.95
N ARG A 76 0.38 1.98 20.41
CA ARG A 76 0.16 3.15 21.26
C ARG A 76 -0.84 2.66 22.30
N PRO A 77 -0.51 2.59 23.61
CA PRO A 77 -1.55 2.39 24.59
C PRO A 77 -2.52 3.55 24.40
N TYR A 78 -3.76 3.24 24.03
CA TYR A 78 -4.84 4.20 24.12
C TYR A 78 -4.75 4.81 25.52
N GLN A 79 -4.62 6.14 25.59
CA GLN A 79 -4.67 6.89 26.84
C GLN A 79 -6.03 6.61 27.50
N LEU A 80 -6.08 5.60 28.37
CA LEU A 80 -7.20 5.36 29.30
C LEU A 80 -7.08 6.34 30.46
N SER A 81 -7.14 7.63 30.15
CA SER A 81 -7.20 8.70 31.12
C SER A 81 -8.27 9.67 30.64
N ASN A 82 -9.53 9.35 30.94
CA ASN A 82 -10.60 10.32 31.24
C ASN A 82 -12.02 9.71 31.43
N ILE A 83 -12.15 8.43 31.81
CA ILE A 83 -13.44 7.87 32.24
C ILE A 83 -13.27 7.22 33.62
N CYS A 84 -12.91 8.02 34.62
CA CYS A 84 -13.07 7.63 36.03
C CYS A 84 -13.16 8.85 36.97
N GLN A 85 -13.84 9.91 36.53
CA GLN A 85 -14.20 11.05 37.39
C GLN A 85 -15.69 11.40 37.22
N LYS A 86 -16.59 10.44 37.45
CA LYS A 86 -18.00 10.76 37.71
C LYS A 86 -18.83 9.60 38.30
N VAL A 87 -18.35 8.98 39.38
CA VAL A 87 -19.17 8.08 40.20
C VAL A 87 -18.75 8.17 41.67
N GLU A 88 -18.69 9.38 42.21
CA GLU A 88 -18.62 9.60 43.67
C GLU A 88 -19.67 10.64 44.11
N THR A 89 -20.84 10.63 43.49
CA THR A 89 -21.90 11.57 43.89
C THR A 89 -23.31 10.99 43.73
N VAL A 90 -23.48 9.69 43.95
CA VAL A 90 -24.80 9.11 44.20
C VAL A 90 -24.60 7.86 45.06
N PHE A 91 -25.20 7.84 46.26
CA PHE A 91 -25.17 6.80 47.31
C PHE A 91 -24.18 7.00 48.47
N GLY A 92 -24.71 7.61 49.52
CA GLY A 92 -24.11 7.66 50.86
C GLY A 92 -24.83 8.69 51.71
N LYS A 93 -26.03 8.34 52.18
CA LYS A 93 -26.72 9.01 53.29
C LYS A 93 -25.90 8.86 54.56
#